data_AF-A0A1Q8SPU5-F1
#
_entry.id   AF-A0A1Q8SPU5-F1
#
_cell.length_a   1.000
_cell.length_b   1.000
_cell.length_c   1.000
_cell.angle_alpha   90.00
_cell.angle_beta   90.00
_cell.angle_gamma   90.00
#
_symmetry.space_group_name_H-M   'P 1'
#
loop_
_entity.id
_entity.type
_entity.pdbx_description
1 polymer ?
#
loop_
_entity_poly.entity_id
_entity_poly.type
_entity_poly.pdbx_seq_one_letter_code
_entity_poly.pdbx_strand_id
1 'polypeptide(L)'
;QEPSMVVCWGGHSITREEYDYTKAVGYHMGLRGLDICTGCGPGAMKGPMKGANLAHAKQRRKDSRYLGISEPGIIAAESPNPIVNELVIMPDIEKRLEAFVRIGHGIVVFPGGVGTAEEILYLLGILMHPDNRDIPFPVIFTGPESAREYFQRIDEFLRYTLGEEVGRHYRIVVDDPITVSRLMRDGIQEVAEFRREQNDAFYFNWRLNIERGFQQPFEPTHEAMAALALHHDQPNHSLAANLRRAFSGIVAGNVKEPGIRAIAARGPFRLHAEPELMSRLDALLTSFVAQGRMKLPGAEYVPCYTLG
;
A
#
# COMPACT_ATOMS: atom_id res chain seq x y z
N GLN A 1 -9.26 23.41 -5.06
CA GLN A 1 -8.85 22.64 -6.25
C GLN A 1 -9.71 21.39 -6.29
N GLU A 2 -10.15 20.97 -7.48
CA GLU A 2 -10.86 19.70 -7.65
C GLU A 2 -9.97 18.51 -7.22
N PRO A 3 -10.56 17.40 -6.73
CA PRO A 3 -9.87 16.14 -6.48
C PRO A 3 -8.98 15.68 -7.64
N SER A 4 -7.70 15.41 -7.36
CA SER A 4 -6.73 14.96 -8.37
C SER A 4 -5.65 14.00 -7.84
N MET A 5 -5.47 13.93 -6.52
CA MET A 5 -4.39 13.17 -5.90
C MET A 5 -4.63 11.67 -5.96
N VAL A 6 -3.79 10.94 -6.69
CA VAL A 6 -3.74 9.48 -6.72
C VAL A 6 -2.55 9.00 -5.91
N VAL A 7 -2.81 8.19 -4.89
CA VAL A 7 -1.74 7.52 -4.13
C VAL A 7 -1.31 6.27 -4.90
N CYS A 8 0.00 6.10 -5.06
CA CYS A 8 0.60 4.96 -5.75
C CYS A 8 1.47 4.17 -4.76
N TRP A 9 1.07 2.94 -4.50
CA TRP A 9 1.77 1.98 -3.65
C TRP A 9 2.38 0.85 -4.48
N GLY A 10 3.44 0.23 -3.97
CA GLY A 10 4.12 -0.88 -4.64
C GLY A 10 5.55 -1.07 -4.17
N GLY A 11 6.21 -2.10 -4.70
CA GLY A 11 7.52 -2.53 -4.23
C GLY A 11 8.64 -1.53 -4.48
N HIS A 12 9.56 -1.44 -3.51
CA HIS A 12 10.85 -0.78 -3.66
C HIS A 12 11.79 -1.60 -4.57
N SER A 13 11.67 -2.94 -4.54
CA SER A 13 12.38 -3.93 -5.36
C SER A 13 11.40 -4.57 -6.34
N ILE A 14 11.50 -4.20 -7.62
CA ILE A 14 10.61 -4.67 -8.70
C ILE A 14 11.41 -4.92 -9.98
N THR A 15 10.87 -5.75 -10.87
CA THR A 15 11.52 -6.04 -12.16
C THR A 15 11.54 -4.81 -13.06
N ARG A 16 12.34 -4.88 -14.14
CA ARG A 16 12.37 -3.77 -15.12
C ARG A 16 11.02 -3.61 -15.83
N GLU A 17 10.38 -4.71 -16.16
CA GLU A 17 9.06 -4.73 -16.78
C GLU A 17 8.01 -4.07 -15.88
N GLU A 18 7.95 -4.46 -14.59
CA GLU A 18 7.06 -3.85 -13.60
C GLU A 18 7.34 -2.34 -13.46
N TYR A 19 8.61 -1.95 -13.41
CA TYR A 19 9.00 -0.53 -13.34
C TYR A 19 8.57 0.26 -14.58
N ASP A 20 8.73 -0.31 -15.78
CA ASP A 20 8.30 0.32 -17.01
C ASP A 20 6.76 0.43 -17.10
N TYR A 21 6.03 -0.58 -16.61
CA TYR A 21 4.58 -0.54 -16.47
C TYR A 21 4.11 0.57 -15.51
N THR A 22 4.76 0.73 -14.35
CA THR A 22 4.39 1.80 -13.39
C THR A 22 4.54 3.20 -14.00
N LYS A 23 5.57 3.41 -14.86
CA LYS A 23 5.73 4.66 -15.63
C LYS A 23 4.61 4.84 -16.66
N ALA A 24 4.19 3.77 -17.33
CA ALA A 24 3.09 3.84 -18.30
C ALA A 24 1.77 4.24 -17.63
N VAL A 25 1.45 3.63 -16.48
CA VAL A 25 0.27 4.01 -15.68
C VAL A 25 0.36 5.48 -15.24
N GLY A 26 1.51 5.90 -14.69
CA GLY A 26 1.76 7.29 -14.31
C GLY A 26 1.60 8.28 -15.46
N TYR A 27 2.10 7.92 -16.65
CA TYR A 27 1.94 8.72 -17.87
C TYR A 27 0.46 8.89 -18.25
N HIS A 28 -0.32 7.81 -18.25
CA HIS A 28 -1.73 7.89 -18.61
C HIS A 28 -2.59 8.60 -17.55
N MET A 29 -2.25 8.52 -16.26
CA MET A 29 -2.85 9.34 -15.21
C MET A 29 -2.49 10.82 -15.39
N GLY A 30 -1.23 11.13 -15.69
CA GLY A 30 -0.79 12.49 -15.95
C GLY A 30 -1.45 13.13 -17.17
N LEU A 31 -1.74 12.35 -18.24
CA LEU A 31 -2.50 12.84 -19.39
C LEU A 31 -3.93 13.27 -19.03
N ARG A 32 -4.44 12.81 -17.89
CA ARG A 32 -5.78 13.14 -17.34
C ARG A 32 -5.72 14.15 -16.21
N GLY A 33 -4.58 14.82 -16.02
CA GLY A 33 -4.40 15.87 -15.02
C GLY A 33 -4.43 15.38 -13.57
N LEU A 34 -4.18 14.08 -13.34
CA LEU A 34 -4.09 13.51 -12.00
C LEU A 34 -2.69 13.76 -11.42
N ASP A 35 -2.63 14.10 -10.13
CA ASP A 35 -1.41 14.26 -9.34
C ASP A 35 -1.01 12.93 -8.69
N ILE A 36 0.25 12.82 -8.28
CA ILE A 36 0.81 11.56 -7.76
C ILE A 36 1.31 11.75 -6.33
N CYS A 37 0.87 10.87 -5.44
CA CYS A 37 1.42 10.71 -4.10
C CYS A 37 2.07 9.32 -3.95
N THR A 38 3.27 9.22 -3.37
CA THR A 38 3.95 7.94 -3.13
C THR A 38 4.68 7.93 -1.78
N GLY A 39 5.23 6.77 -1.43
CA GLY A 39 6.12 6.54 -0.29
C GLY A 39 7.58 6.95 -0.48
N CYS A 40 7.90 7.86 -1.40
CA CYS A 40 9.25 8.42 -1.64
C CYS A 40 10.31 7.51 -2.31
N GLY A 41 10.31 6.20 -2.03
CA GLY A 41 11.39 5.27 -2.36
C GLY A 41 11.59 4.93 -3.85
N PRO A 42 12.43 3.90 -4.15
CA PRO A 42 12.70 3.44 -5.51
C PRO A 42 11.52 2.62 -6.08
N GLY A 43 11.74 1.96 -7.23
CA GLY A 43 10.74 1.07 -7.83
C GLY A 43 9.41 1.76 -8.15
N ALA A 44 8.32 1.17 -7.67
CA ALA A 44 6.95 1.62 -7.90
C ALA A 44 6.62 2.96 -7.24
N MET A 45 7.42 3.41 -6.25
CA MET A 45 7.27 4.72 -5.61
C MET A 45 7.88 5.87 -6.43
N LYS A 46 8.64 5.54 -7.49
CA LYS A 46 9.31 6.51 -8.39
C LYS A 46 8.77 6.49 -9.80
N GLY A 47 8.46 5.31 -10.34
CA GLY A 47 8.03 5.14 -11.73
C GLY A 47 6.81 5.99 -12.12
N PRO A 48 5.71 5.97 -11.36
CA PRO A 48 4.51 6.74 -11.68
C PRO A 48 4.77 8.25 -11.81
N MET A 49 5.58 8.83 -10.92
CA MET A 49 5.96 10.24 -10.99
C MET A 49 6.74 10.58 -12.26
N LYS A 50 7.66 9.69 -12.70
CA LYS A 50 8.40 9.89 -13.97
C LYS A 50 7.49 9.87 -15.19
N GLY A 51 6.52 8.97 -15.21
CA GLY A 51 5.51 8.92 -16.27
C GLY A 51 4.65 10.18 -16.29
N ALA A 52 4.12 10.56 -15.11
CA ALA A 52 3.25 11.70 -14.94
C ALA A 52 3.93 13.01 -15.35
N ASN A 53 5.21 13.21 -15.00
CA ASN A 53 5.98 14.40 -15.38
C ASN A 53 6.04 14.62 -16.89
N LEU A 54 6.35 13.58 -17.66
CA LEU A 54 6.31 13.68 -19.12
C LEU A 54 4.91 14.04 -19.63
N ALA A 55 3.87 13.43 -19.06
CA ALA A 55 2.49 13.66 -19.48
C ALA A 55 1.96 15.05 -19.11
N HIS A 56 2.25 15.54 -17.91
CA HIS A 56 1.90 16.88 -17.45
C HIS A 56 2.56 17.95 -18.33
N ALA A 57 3.82 17.75 -18.72
CA ALA A 57 4.49 18.61 -19.68
C ALA A 57 3.76 18.65 -21.05
N LYS A 58 3.32 17.49 -21.57
CA LYS A 58 2.51 17.41 -22.81
C LYS A 58 1.16 18.13 -22.68
N GLN A 59 0.55 18.05 -21.50
CA GLN A 59 -0.71 18.75 -21.18
C GLN A 59 -0.51 20.22 -20.77
N ARG A 60 0.74 20.73 -20.81
CA ARG A 60 1.10 22.10 -20.41
C ARG A 60 0.67 22.45 -18.98
N ARG A 61 0.60 21.46 -18.09
CA ARG A 61 0.23 21.64 -16.68
C ARG A 61 1.42 22.15 -15.89
N LYS A 62 1.28 23.32 -15.28
CA LYS A 62 2.37 24.00 -14.54
C LYS A 62 2.42 23.59 -13.07
N ASP A 63 1.26 23.42 -12.44
CA ASP A 63 1.15 23.17 -11.00
C ASP A 63 0.94 21.68 -10.69
N SER A 64 1.87 20.86 -11.18
CA SER A 64 1.82 19.40 -11.00
C SER A 64 2.36 19.02 -9.61
N ARG A 65 1.65 18.16 -8.90
CA ARG A 65 2.02 17.76 -7.53
C ARG A 65 2.57 16.33 -7.50
N TYR A 66 3.79 16.20 -7.00
CA TYR A 66 4.47 14.94 -6.73
C TYR A 66 4.77 14.88 -5.23
N LEU A 67 3.78 14.39 -4.50
CA LEU A 67 3.80 14.34 -3.05
C LEU A 67 4.50 13.07 -2.56
N GLY A 68 5.62 13.22 -1.89
CA GLY A 68 6.28 12.15 -1.15
C GLY A 68 5.90 12.21 0.32
N ILE A 69 5.43 11.10 0.88
CA ILE A 69 5.18 10.96 2.32
C ILE A 69 6.10 9.88 2.90
N SER A 70 6.94 10.26 3.84
CA SER A 70 7.87 9.37 4.53
C SER A 70 7.76 9.51 6.05
N GLU A 71 8.56 8.75 6.79
CA GLU A 71 8.68 8.81 8.25
C GLU A 71 10.11 8.46 8.68
N PRO A 72 10.60 8.92 9.85
CA PRO A 72 12.00 8.77 10.25
C PRO A 72 12.54 7.32 10.21
N GLY A 73 11.72 6.33 10.53
CA GLY A 73 12.08 4.93 10.60
C GLY A 73 12.32 4.26 9.24
N ILE A 74 11.88 4.86 8.14
CA ILE A 74 12.00 4.26 6.79
C ILE A 74 12.71 5.16 5.79
N ILE A 75 12.82 6.47 6.05
CA ILE A 75 13.35 7.45 5.08
C ILE A 75 14.79 7.14 4.63
N ALA A 76 15.60 6.48 5.46
CA ALA A 76 16.95 6.06 5.08
C ALA A 76 16.96 4.86 4.12
N ALA A 77 15.99 3.95 4.25
CA ALA A 77 15.84 2.79 3.37
C ALA A 77 15.12 3.16 2.06
N GLU A 78 14.15 4.08 2.15
CA GLU A 78 13.28 4.52 1.06
C GLU A 78 13.41 6.04 0.83
N SER A 79 14.64 6.49 0.57
CA SER A 79 14.96 7.91 0.40
C SER A 79 14.13 8.58 -0.70
N PRO A 80 13.64 9.82 -0.47
CA PRO A 80 12.88 10.59 -1.46
C PRO A 80 13.61 10.73 -2.80
N ASN A 81 12.91 10.37 -3.88
CA ASN A 81 13.40 10.63 -5.22
C ASN A 81 13.44 12.15 -5.53
N PRO A 82 14.44 12.66 -6.27
CA PRO A 82 14.51 14.08 -6.65
C PRO A 82 13.34 14.63 -7.48
N ILE A 83 12.46 13.77 -8.02
CA ILE A 83 11.24 14.21 -8.71
C ILE A 83 10.13 14.66 -7.75
N VAL A 84 10.20 14.25 -6.48
CA VAL A 84 9.30 14.71 -5.42
C VAL A 84 9.47 16.21 -5.26
N ASN A 85 8.38 16.96 -5.40
CA ASN A 85 8.38 18.42 -5.26
C ASN A 85 7.63 18.91 -3.99
N GLU A 86 6.88 18.03 -3.34
CA GLU A 86 6.30 18.24 -2.02
C GLU A 86 6.70 17.03 -1.15
N LEU A 87 7.52 17.25 -0.11
CA LEU A 87 7.94 16.19 0.82
C LEU A 87 7.33 16.44 2.19
N VAL A 88 6.65 15.44 2.74
CA VAL A 88 6.11 15.45 4.10
C VAL A 88 6.72 14.29 4.89
N ILE A 89 7.22 14.60 6.09
CA ILE A 89 7.76 13.61 7.02
C ILE A 89 6.79 13.48 8.18
N MET A 90 6.08 12.36 8.24
CA MET A 90 5.15 12.04 9.32
C MET A 90 5.90 11.49 10.53
N PRO A 91 5.34 11.60 11.76
CA PRO A 91 6.05 11.16 12.97
C PRO A 91 6.30 9.66 13.04
N ASP A 92 5.41 8.84 12.47
CA ASP A 92 5.46 7.37 12.52
C ASP A 92 4.72 6.75 11.31
N ILE A 93 4.79 5.41 11.21
CA ILE A 93 4.24 4.65 10.08
C ILE A 93 2.72 4.74 10.04
N GLU A 94 2.02 4.68 11.17
CA GLU A 94 0.56 4.78 11.21
C GLU A 94 0.06 6.16 10.77
N LYS A 95 0.73 7.24 11.18
CA LYS A 95 0.40 8.59 10.71
C LYS A 95 0.72 8.78 9.23
N ARG A 96 1.77 8.12 8.71
CA ARG A 96 2.04 8.04 7.27
C ARG A 96 0.89 7.33 6.53
N LEU A 97 0.42 6.19 7.04
CA LEU A 97 -0.69 5.43 6.46
C LEU A 97 -2.01 6.24 6.50
N GLU A 98 -2.30 6.90 7.61
CA GLU A 98 -3.47 7.77 7.73
C GLU A 98 -3.39 8.93 6.74
N ALA A 99 -2.22 9.57 6.60
CA ALA A 99 -2.04 10.65 5.64
C ALA A 99 -2.40 10.22 4.21
N PHE A 100 -1.96 9.02 3.76
CA PHE A 100 -2.31 8.51 2.43
C PHE A 100 -3.81 8.39 2.20
N VAL A 101 -4.55 7.77 3.13
CA VAL A 101 -5.99 7.52 2.94
C VAL A 101 -6.84 8.78 3.14
N ARG A 102 -6.33 9.77 3.88
CA ARG A 102 -7.02 11.05 4.08
C ARG A 102 -6.89 11.97 2.87
N ILE A 103 -5.73 12.03 2.22
CA ILE A 103 -5.48 12.96 1.11
C ILE A 103 -5.68 12.32 -0.27
N GLY A 104 -5.59 11.00 -0.35
CA GLY A 104 -5.79 10.25 -1.57
C GLY A 104 -7.26 10.28 -1.97
N HIS A 105 -7.53 10.63 -3.22
CA HIS A 105 -8.87 10.51 -3.80
C HIS A 105 -9.06 9.15 -4.48
N GLY A 106 -7.97 8.38 -4.58
CA GLY A 106 -7.93 7.03 -5.11
C GLY A 106 -6.54 6.44 -4.95
N ILE A 107 -6.47 5.11 -4.97
CA ILE A 107 -5.23 4.35 -4.76
C ILE A 107 -4.99 3.42 -5.95
N VAL A 108 -3.78 3.46 -6.49
CA VAL A 108 -3.24 2.45 -7.40
C VAL A 108 -2.20 1.63 -6.63
N VAL A 109 -2.33 0.31 -6.68
CA VAL A 109 -1.38 -0.62 -6.06
C VAL A 109 -0.71 -1.48 -7.13
N PHE A 110 0.62 -1.36 -7.21
CA PHE A 110 1.48 -2.19 -8.05
C PHE A 110 2.01 -3.40 -7.27
N PRO A 111 2.61 -4.41 -7.94
CA PRO A 111 3.27 -5.50 -7.24
C PRO A 111 4.32 -5.01 -6.24
N GLY A 112 4.38 -5.66 -5.09
CA GLY A 112 5.26 -5.27 -3.99
C GLY A 112 5.48 -6.39 -2.98
N GLY A 113 6.25 -6.08 -1.94
CA GLY A 113 6.53 -7.01 -0.86
C GLY A 113 5.65 -6.75 0.37
N VAL A 114 6.20 -7.06 1.54
CA VAL A 114 5.51 -6.93 2.83
C VAL A 114 5.02 -5.52 3.16
N GLY A 115 5.73 -4.46 2.76
CA GLY A 115 5.28 -3.09 2.98
C GLY A 115 4.04 -2.74 2.16
N THR A 116 3.96 -3.21 0.92
CA THR A 116 2.77 -3.03 0.08
C THR A 116 1.60 -3.86 0.60
N ALA A 117 1.85 -5.07 1.11
CA ALA A 117 0.83 -5.87 1.78
C ALA A 117 0.29 -5.20 3.06
N GLU A 118 1.16 -4.57 3.87
CA GLU A 118 0.76 -3.74 5.01
C GLU A 118 -0.18 -2.60 4.60
N GLU A 119 0.19 -1.86 3.56
CA GLU A 119 -0.61 -0.75 3.01
C GLU A 119 -1.99 -1.23 2.50
N ILE A 120 -2.05 -2.37 1.80
CA ILE A 120 -3.30 -2.99 1.34
C ILE A 120 -4.20 -3.36 2.53
N LEU A 121 -3.66 -4.06 3.54
CA LEU A 121 -4.42 -4.50 4.71
C LEU A 121 -4.92 -3.33 5.55
N TYR A 122 -4.11 -2.27 5.67
CA TYR A 122 -4.51 -1.01 6.29
C TYR A 122 -5.72 -0.40 5.59
N LEU A 123 -5.64 -0.25 4.26
CA LEU A 123 -6.71 0.34 3.45
C LEU A 123 -8.00 -0.49 3.52
N LEU A 124 -7.92 -1.79 3.27
CA LEU A 124 -9.11 -2.65 3.20
C LEU A 124 -9.76 -2.81 4.58
N GLY A 125 -8.96 -2.88 5.65
CA GLY A 125 -9.49 -2.88 7.02
C GLY A 125 -10.33 -1.63 7.32
N ILE A 126 -9.90 -0.46 6.83
CA ILE A 126 -10.67 0.79 6.95
C ILE A 126 -11.91 0.74 6.07
N LEU A 127 -11.79 0.42 4.78
CA LEU A 127 -12.93 0.47 3.85
C LEU A 127 -14.04 -0.54 4.18
N MET A 128 -13.70 -1.65 4.83
CA MET A 128 -14.66 -2.66 5.29
C MET A 128 -15.39 -2.27 6.58
N HIS A 129 -14.99 -1.20 7.27
CA HIS A 129 -15.69 -0.75 8.46
C HIS A 129 -17.14 -0.34 8.12
N PRO A 130 -18.15 -0.72 8.91
CA PRO A 130 -19.56 -0.43 8.61
C PRO A 130 -19.86 1.04 8.32
N ASP A 131 -19.23 1.96 9.07
CA ASP A 131 -19.39 3.42 8.90
C ASP A 131 -18.79 3.97 7.58
N ASN A 132 -17.98 3.18 6.89
CA ASN A 132 -17.35 3.57 5.62
C ASN A 132 -18.05 2.98 4.39
N ARG A 133 -19.09 2.16 4.59
CA ARG A 133 -19.77 1.42 3.50
C ARG A 133 -20.17 2.30 2.31
N ASP A 134 -20.61 3.52 2.59
CA ASP A 134 -21.16 4.43 1.57
C ASP A 134 -20.12 5.44 1.05
N ILE A 135 -18.86 5.37 1.52
CA ILE A 135 -17.79 6.27 1.08
C ILE A 135 -17.19 5.72 -0.23
N PRO A 136 -17.31 6.42 -1.36
CA PRO A 136 -16.62 6.02 -2.58
C PRO A 136 -15.11 6.19 -2.38
N PHE A 137 -14.35 5.16 -2.77
CA PHE A 137 -12.90 5.18 -2.71
C PHE A 137 -12.33 4.26 -3.81
N PRO A 138 -11.93 4.78 -4.98
CA PRO A 138 -11.44 3.93 -6.06
C PRO A 138 -10.08 3.32 -5.72
N VAL A 139 -10.02 1.98 -5.73
CA VAL A 139 -8.79 1.21 -5.53
C VAL A 139 -8.57 0.29 -6.72
N ILE A 140 -7.39 0.39 -7.33
CA ILE A 140 -7.03 -0.41 -8.51
C ILE A 140 -5.70 -1.12 -8.26
N PHE A 141 -5.74 -2.45 -8.28
CA PHE A 141 -4.56 -3.31 -8.30
C PHE A 141 -4.15 -3.54 -9.75
N THR A 142 -2.89 -3.29 -10.09
CA THR A 142 -2.46 -3.35 -11.49
C THR A 142 -0.99 -3.66 -11.67
N GLY A 143 -0.67 -4.36 -12.75
CA GLY A 143 0.69 -4.69 -13.14
C GLY A 143 0.75 -5.17 -14.60
N PRO A 144 1.96 -5.43 -15.13
CA PRO A 144 2.11 -6.06 -16.44
C PRO A 144 1.53 -7.48 -16.44
N GLU A 145 1.45 -8.11 -17.61
CA GLU A 145 0.95 -9.49 -17.74
C GLU A 145 1.68 -10.48 -16.82
N SER A 146 2.99 -10.32 -16.64
CA SER A 146 3.80 -11.14 -15.74
C SER A 146 3.40 -11.05 -14.26
N ALA A 147 2.64 -10.02 -13.87
CA ALA A 147 2.12 -9.86 -12.51
C ALA A 147 0.74 -10.51 -12.28
N ARG A 148 0.16 -11.20 -13.27
CA ARG A 148 -1.16 -11.84 -13.15
C ARG A 148 -1.23 -12.82 -11.99
N GLU A 149 -0.26 -13.73 -11.89
CA GLU A 149 -0.22 -14.73 -10.81
C GLU A 149 -0.02 -14.08 -9.44
N TYR A 150 0.79 -13.02 -9.36
CA TYR A 150 0.97 -12.24 -8.14
C TYR A 150 -0.37 -11.69 -7.63
N PHE A 151 -1.17 -11.06 -8.50
CA PHE A 151 -2.45 -10.51 -8.10
C PHE A 151 -3.52 -11.58 -7.82
N GLN A 152 -3.47 -12.74 -8.49
CA GLN A 152 -4.32 -13.88 -8.14
C GLN A 152 -4.04 -14.34 -6.70
N ARG A 153 -2.77 -14.52 -6.32
CA ARG A 153 -2.40 -14.91 -4.95
C ARG A 153 -2.80 -13.86 -3.91
N ILE A 154 -2.66 -12.58 -4.23
CA ILE A 154 -3.11 -11.49 -3.35
C ILE A 154 -4.64 -11.52 -3.19
N ASP A 155 -5.39 -11.64 -4.29
CA ASP A 155 -6.86 -11.72 -4.26
C ASP A 155 -7.35 -12.92 -3.44
N GLU A 156 -6.78 -14.10 -3.68
CA GLU A 156 -7.08 -15.32 -2.93
C GLU A 156 -6.79 -15.16 -1.43
N PHE A 157 -5.63 -14.57 -1.08
CA PHE A 157 -5.28 -14.32 0.31
C PHE A 157 -6.24 -13.33 0.97
N LEU A 158 -6.58 -12.23 0.30
CA LEU A 158 -7.50 -11.23 0.83
C LEU A 158 -8.90 -11.80 1.02
N ARG A 159 -9.43 -12.53 0.04
CA ARG A 159 -10.76 -13.17 0.14
C ARG A 159 -10.82 -14.23 1.22
N TYR A 160 -9.76 -15.03 1.38
CA TYR A 160 -9.67 -16.01 2.46
C TYR A 160 -9.64 -15.34 3.84
N THR A 161 -8.84 -14.29 3.99
CA THR A 161 -8.62 -13.63 5.29
C THR A 161 -9.75 -12.69 5.68
N LEU A 162 -10.24 -11.89 4.74
CA LEU A 162 -11.18 -10.80 4.98
C LEU A 162 -12.59 -11.11 4.44
N GLY A 163 -12.81 -12.30 3.89
CA GLY A 163 -14.07 -12.73 3.30
C GLY A 163 -14.25 -12.25 1.85
N GLU A 164 -15.08 -12.97 1.09
CA GLU A 164 -15.34 -12.70 -0.35
C GLU A 164 -15.76 -11.26 -0.66
N GLU A 165 -16.48 -10.66 0.29
CA GLU A 165 -16.98 -9.31 0.20
C GLU A 165 -15.89 -8.25 0.10
N VAL A 166 -14.64 -8.54 0.50
CA VAL A 166 -13.51 -7.62 0.36
C VAL A 166 -13.27 -7.22 -1.10
N GLY A 167 -13.56 -8.14 -2.03
CA GLY A 167 -13.39 -7.93 -3.47
C GLY A 167 -14.22 -6.79 -4.04
N ARG A 168 -15.24 -6.30 -3.32
CA ARG A 168 -16.02 -5.13 -3.74
C ARG A 168 -15.22 -3.82 -3.67
N HIS A 169 -14.16 -3.79 -2.84
CA HIS A 169 -13.42 -2.57 -2.51
C HIS A 169 -12.25 -2.29 -3.46
N TYR A 170 -11.94 -3.20 -4.40
CA TYR A 170 -10.87 -3.00 -5.37
C TYR A 170 -11.20 -3.62 -6.73
N ARG A 171 -10.50 -3.19 -7.77
CA ARG A 171 -10.50 -3.82 -9.09
C ARG A 171 -9.09 -4.26 -9.46
N ILE A 172 -8.97 -5.42 -10.10
CA ILE A 172 -7.69 -5.89 -10.65
C ILE A 172 -7.69 -5.63 -12.16
N VAL A 173 -6.72 -4.87 -12.65
CA VAL A 173 -6.54 -4.56 -14.07
C VAL A 173 -5.12 -4.94 -14.48
N VAL A 174 -4.99 -5.94 -15.34
CA VAL A 174 -3.69 -6.45 -15.80
C VAL A 174 -3.39 -5.92 -17.20
N ASP A 175 -2.17 -5.44 -17.41
CA ASP A 175 -1.60 -5.03 -18.70
C ASP A 175 -2.40 -3.93 -19.46
N ASP A 176 -3.12 -3.07 -18.74
CA ASP A 176 -3.89 -1.99 -19.36
C ASP A 176 -3.78 -0.66 -18.58
N PRO A 177 -2.69 0.10 -18.78
CA PRO A 177 -2.47 1.36 -18.08
C PRO A 177 -3.48 2.44 -18.49
N ILE A 178 -4.10 2.32 -19.66
CA ILE A 178 -5.12 3.26 -20.13
C ILE A 178 -6.40 3.05 -19.33
N THR A 179 -6.86 1.80 -19.20
CA THR A 179 -8.05 1.48 -18.41
C THR A 179 -7.87 1.84 -16.95
N VAL A 180 -6.72 1.54 -16.33
CA VAL A 180 -6.40 1.99 -14.96
C VAL A 180 -6.63 3.50 -14.80
N SER A 181 -6.07 4.29 -15.71
CA SER A 181 -6.16 5.75 -15.63
C SER A 181 -7.57 6.32 -15.90
N ARG A 182 -8.40 5.63 -16.70
CA ARG A 182 -9.81 6.00 -16.93
C ARG A 182 -10.63 5.71 -15.67
N LEU A 183 -10.56 4.47 -15.19
CA LEU A 183 -11.26 4.04 -13.98
C LEU A 183 -10.90 4.92 -12.77
N MET A 184 -9.63 5.27 -12.62
CA MET A 184 -9.19 6.16 -11.55
C MET A 184 -9.76 7.57 -11.71
N ARG A 185 -9.80 8.11 -12.94
CA ARG A 185 -10.37 9.44 -13.18
C ARG A 185 -11.88 9.47 -12.90
N ASP A 186 -12.59 8.45 -13.35
CA ASP A 186 -14.05 8.33 -13.16
C ASP A 186 -14.38 8.17 -11.67
N GLY A 187 -13.66 7.30 -10.96
CA GLY A 187 -13.84 7.13 -9.51
C GLY A 187 -13.50 8.39 -8.70
N ILE A 188 -12.49 9.17 -9.11
CA ILE A 188 -12.18 10.46 -8.47
C ILE A 188 -13.31 11.48 -8.69
N GLN A 189 -14.00 11.41 -9.83
CA GLN A 189 -15.19 12.24 -10.06
C GLN A 189 -16.33 11.84 -9.11
N GLU A 190 -16.57 10.53 -8.91
CA GLU A 190 -17.55 10.04 -7.93
C GLU A 190 -17.19 10.52 -6.50
N VAL A 191 -15.91 10.48 -6.14
CA VAL A 191 -15.42 11.04 -4.86
C VAL A 191 -15.72 12.53 -4.77
N ALA A 192 -15.45 13.31 -5.82
CA ALA A 192 -15.73 14.74 -5.82
C ALA A 192 -17.23 15.04 -5.64
N GLU A 193 -18.10 14.30 -6.32
CA GLU A 193 -19.56 14.41 -6.20
C GLU A 193 -20.01 14.09 -4.77
N PHE A 194 -19.59 12.95 -4.23
CA PHE A 194 -19.90 12.55 -2.85
C PHE A 194 -19.44 13.59 -1.82
N ARG A 195 -18.22 14.14 -1.94
CA ARG A 195 -17.76 15.16 -0.98
C ARG A 195 -18.56 16.46 -1.05
N ARG A 196 -19.05 16.87 -2.23
CA ARG A 196 -19.97 18.01 -2.35
C ARG A 196 -21.29 17.73 -1.65
N GLU A 197 -21.89 16.57 -1.91
CA GLU A 197 -23.17 16.18 -1.31
C GLU A 197 -23.09 16.09 0.22
N GLN A 198 -21.96 15.59 0.73
CA GLN A 198 -21.74 15.38 2.17
C GLN A 198 -21.12 16.59 2.89
N ASN A 199 -20.91 17.72 2.19
CA ASN A 199 -20.22 18.92 2.69
C ASN A 199 -18.85 18.63 3.35
N ASP A 200 -18.07 17.72 2.75
CA ASP A 200 -16.74 17.36 3.21
C ASP A 200 -15.65 18.01 2.34
N ALA A 201 -14.44 18.13 2.88
CA ALA A 201 -13.33 18.75 2.18
C ALA A 201 -12.80 17.85 1.05
N PHE A 202 -12.44 18.46 -0.08
CA PHE A 202 -11.70 17.77 -1.12
C PHE A 202 -10.27 17.43 -0.68
N TYR A 203 -9.60 18.36 0.00
CA TYR A 203 -8.18 18.20 0.33
C TYR A 203 -7.90 17.25 1.51
N PHE A 204 -8.93 16.81 2.23
CA PHE A 204 -8.79 15.90 3.37
C PHE A 204 -10.10 15.16 3.65
N ASN A 205 -10.06 13.84 3.73
CA ASN A 205 -11.21 12.99 3.99
C ASN A 205 -11.57 12.88 5.46
N TRP A 206 -12.30 13.85 6.00
CA TRP A 206 -12.71 13.85 7.40
C TRP A 206 -13.74 12.78 7.72
N ARG A 207 -14.60 12.43 6.75
CA ARG A 207 -15.69 11.47 6.96
C ARG A 207 -15.25 10.02 7.03
N LEU A 208 -14.05 9.70 6.54
CA LEU A 208 -13.49 8.35 6.66
C LEU A 208 -13.33 7.98 8.13
N ASN A 209 -14.05 6.98 8.59
CA ASN A 209 -13.87 6.43 9.92
C ASN A 209 -12.61 5.57 9.94
N ILE A 210 -11.65 5.90 10.80
CA ILE A 210 -10.43 5.10 10.99
C ILE A 210 -10.41 4.69 12.45
N GLU A 211 -10.62 3.42 12.72
CA GLU A 211 -10.62 2.92 14.10
C GLU A 211 -9.24 3.08 14.75
N ARG A 212 -9.24 3.22 16.08
CA ARG A 212 -8.02 3.38 16.88
C ARG A 212 -7.00 2.26 16.64
N GLY A 213 -7.44 1.06 16.30
CA GLY A 213 -6.56 -0.08 15.98
C GLY A 213 -5.64 0.16 14.76
N PHE A 214 -6.04 1.04 13.84
CA PHE A 214 -5.25 1.46 12.68
C PHE A 214 -4.38 2.70 12.98
N GLN A 215 -4.72 3.50 13.99
CA GLN A 215 -4.00 4.74 14.33
C GLN A 215 -2.90 4.56 15.37
N GLN A 216 -3.07 3.59 16.27
CA GLN A 216 -2.12 3.39 17.37
C GLN A 216 -0.79 2.85 16.83
N PRO A 217 0.35 3.51 17.16
CA PRO A 217 1.68 3.02 16.82
C PRO A 217 1.91 1.60 17.31
N PHE A 218 2.44 0.75 16.44
CA PHE A 218 2.80 -0.62 16.77
C PHE A 218 4.32 -0.78 16.86
N GLU A 219 4.82 -1.11 18.06
CA GLU A 219 6.22 -1.46 18.27
C GLU A 219 6.40 -2.99 18.16
N PRO A 220 7.09 -3.50 17.12
CA PRO A 220 7.21 -4.94 16.87
C PRO A 220 8.27 -5.57 17.76
N THR A 221 7.90 -5.86 19.01
CA THR A 221 8.69 -6.72 19.90
C THR A 221 8.33 -8.19 19.70
N HIS A 222 9.19 -9.13 20.12
CA HIS A 222 8.87 -10.57 20.06
C HIS A 222 7.56 -10.94 20.77
N GLU A 223 7.30 -10.30 21.91
CA GLU A 223 6.05 -10.50 22.67
C GLU A 223 4.85 -9.94 21.91
N ALA A 224 4.95 -8.71 21.40
CA ALA A 224 3.87 -8.07 20.66
C ALA A 224 3.53 -8.84 19.37
N MET A 225 4.55 -9.34 18.66
CA MET A 225 4.37 -10.15 17.45
C MET A 225 3.72 -11.51 17.75
N ALA A 226 4.13 -12.17 18.84
CA ALA A 226 3.55 -13.46 19.24
C ALA A 226 2.12 -13.33 19.80
N ALA A 227 1.75 -12.15 20.32
CA ALA A 227 0.43 -11.87 20.88
C ALA A 227 -0.61 -11.42 19.84
N LEU A 228 -0.26 -11.33 18.55
CA LEU A 228 -1.19 -10.92 17.51
C LEU A 228 -2.34 -11.94 17.37
N ALA A 229 -3.57 -11.44 17.44
CA ALA A 229 -4.76 -12.24 17.23
C ALA A 229 -4.97 -12.53 15.74
N LEU A 230 -4.31 -13.57 15.22
CA LEU A 230 -4.42 -14.02 13.83
C LEU A 230 -5.35 -15.24 13.74
N HIS A 231 -6.65 -15.00 13.91
CA HIS A 231 -7.71 -16.01 13.80
C HIS A 231 -9.01 -15.37 13.30
N HIS A 232 -9.92 -16.16 12.76
CA HIS A 232 -11.19 -15.65 12.22
C HIS A 232 -12.29 -15.42 13.27
N ASP A 233 -12.07 -15.81 14.54
CA ASP A 233 -13.00 -15.51 15.65
C ASP A 233 -12.92 -14.03 16.11
N GLN A 234 -13.06 -13.10 15.16
CA GLN A 234 -13.11 -11.65 15.34
C GLN A 234 -13.69 -11.00 14.07
N PRO A 235 -14.15 -9.73 14.12
CA PRO A 235 -14.58 -9.03 12.91
C PRO A 235 -13.46 -8.92 11.87
N ASN A 236 -13.79 -9.02 10.57
CA ASN A 236 -12.79 -9.03 9.49
C ASN A 236 -11.90 -7.77 9.46
N HIS A 237 -12.46 -6.59 9.76
CA HIS A 237 -11.66 -5.35 9.86
C HIS A 237 -10.68 -5.40 11.06
N SER A 238 -11.03 -6.08 12.15
CA SER A 238 -10.11 -6.31 13.28
C SER A 238 -8.98 -7.28 12.90
N LEU A 239 -9.29 -8.36 12.17
CA LEU A 239 -8.28 -9.27 11.63
C LEU A 239 -7.33 -8.53 10.66
N ALA A 240 -7.85 -7.67 9.79
CA ALA A 240 -7.03 -6.82 8.92
C ALA A 240 -6.06 -5.93 9.72
N ALA A 241 -6.48 -5.37 10.86
CA ALA A 241 -5.60 -4.58 11.73
C ALA A 241 -4.46 -5.42 12.34
N ASN A 242 -4.72 -6.67 12.72
CA ASN A 242 -3.70 -7.58 13.24
C ASN A 242 -2.75 -8.08 12.15
N LEU A 243 -3.25 -8.42 10.97
CA LEU A 243 -2.42 -8.75 9.81
C LEU A 243 -1.53 -7.56 9.43
N ARG A 244 -2.07 -6.34 9.38
CA ARG A 244 -1.30 -5.10 9.14
C ARG A 244 -0.11 -5.01 10.09
N ARG A 245 -0.32 -5.22 11.40
CA ARG A 245 0.77 -5.23 12.40
C ARG A 245 1.80 -6.32 12.17
N ALA A 246 1.36 -7.53 11.78
CA ALA A 246 2.27 -8.62 11.43
C ALA A 246 3.20 -8.22 10.27
N PHE A 247 2.66 -7.68 9.17
CA PHE A 247 3.46 -7.20 8.04
C PHE A 247 4.36 -6.02 8.42
N SER A 248 3.87 -5.09 9.24
CA SER A 248 4.68 -3.97 9.78
C SER A 248 5.88 -4.46 10.59
N GLY A 249 5.69 -5.51 11.39
CA GLY A 249 6.78 -6.16 12.12
C GLY A 249 7.81 -6.83 11.21
N ILE A 250 7.37 -7.47 10.13
CA ILE A 250 8.28 -8.05 9.12
C ILE A 250 9.06 -6.95 8.39
N VAL A 251 8.42 -5.84 8.03
CA VAL A 251 9.10 -4.65 7.49
C VAL A 251 10.16 -4.16 8.49
N ALA A 252 9.79 -3.97 9.76
CA ALA A 252 10.72 -3.51 10.78
C ALA A 252 11.92 -4.45 10.96
N GLY A 253 11.70 -5.76 11.00
CA GLY A 253 12.75 -6.77 11.11
C GLY A 253 13.68 -6.82 9.88
N ASN A 254 13.19 -6.42 8.70
CA ASN A 254 13.97 -6.42 7.47
C ASN A 254 14.79 -5.14 7.23
N VAL A 255 14.23 -3.96 7.56
CA VAL A 255 14.83 -2.67 7.12
C VAL A 255 14.97 -1.61 8.20
N LYS A 256 14.31 -1.73 9.36
CA LYS A 256 14.39 -0.73 10.43
C LYS A 256 15.43 -1.12 11.46
N GLU A 257 16.34 -0.20 11.81
CA GLU A 257 17.45 -0.47 12.73
C GLU A 257 17.02 -1.11 14.07
N PRO A 258 15.95 -0.64 14.76
CA PRO A 258 15.48 -1.29 15.99
C PRO A 258 15.02 -2.74 15.77
N GLY A 259 14.32 -3.01 14.68
CA GLY A 259 13.85 -4.35 14.33
C GLY A 259 15.01 -5.29 14.01
N ILE A 260 15.94 -4.86 13.16
CA ILE A 260 17.16 -5.63 12.83
C ILE A 260 17.95 -5.99 14.09
N ARG A 261 18.11 -5.05 15.03
CA ARG A 261 18.78 -5.31 16.33
C ARG A 261 18.02 -6.32 17.18
N ALA A 262 16.70 -6.24 17.24
CA ALA A 262 15.88 -7.20 17.98
C ALA A 262 16.02 -8.62 17.41
N ILE A 263 16.03 -8.76 16.08
CA ILE A 263 16.22 -10.04 15.40
C ILE A 263 17.61 -10.61 15.65
N ALA A 264 18.66 -9.78 15.58
CA ALA A 264 20.03 -10.21 15.87
C ALA A 264 20.20 -10.66 17.32
N ALA A 265 19.50 -10.04 18.27
CA ALA A 265 19.63 -10.33 19.70
C ALA A 265 18.81 -11.54 20.17
N ARG A 266 17.61 -11.77 19.61
CA ARG A 266 16.64 -12.74 20.14
C ARG A 266 16.16 -13.77 19.11
N GLY A 267 16.65 -13.69 17.87
CA GLY A 267 16.19 -14.51 16.76
C GLY A 267 14.92 -13.96 16.08
N PRO A 268 14.34 -14.71 15.14
CA PRO A 268 13.18 -14.28 14.35
C PRO A 268 11.94 -14.04 15.21
N PHE A 269 11.04 -13.15 14.75
CA PHE A 269 9.70 -13.02 15.32
C PHE A 269 8.92 -14.33 15.17
N ARG A 270 8.12 -14.69 16.17
CA ARG A 270 7.21 -15.84 16.10
C ARG A 270 5.80 -15.32 15.87
N LEU A 271 5.17 -15.78 14.80
CA LEU A 271 3.76 -15.52 14.53
C LEU A 271 2.97 -16.80 14.78
N HIS A 272 1.81 -16.65 15.40
CA HIS A 272 0.86 -17.72 15.67
C HIS A 272 -0.48 -17.40 15.02
N ALA A 273 -1.06 -18.38 14.34
CA ALA A 273 -2.33 -18.25 13.64
C ALA A 273 -3.02 -19.62 13.58
N GLU A 274 -4.31 -19.63 13.23
CA GLU A 274 -4.98 -20.89 12.90
C GLU A 274 -4.29 -21.62 11.71
N PRO A 275 -4.35 -22.96 11.62
CA PRO A 275 -3.52 -23.73 10.70
C PRO A 275 -3.63 -23.32 9.22
N GLU A 276 -4.86 -23.09 8.72
CA GLU A 276 -5.07 -22.72 7.32
C GLU A 276 -4.61 -21.27 7.07
N LEU A 277 -4.91 -20.31 7.97
CA LEU A 277 -4.39 -18.95 7.87
C LEU A 277 -2.86 -18.93 7.86
N MET A 278 -2.23 -19.77 8.68
CA MET A 278 -0.78 -19.89 8.72
C MET A 278 -0.21 -20.39 7.39
N SER A 279 -0.82 -21.43 6.82
CA SER A 279 -0.43 -21.97 5.51
C SER A 279 -0.57 -20.91 4.39
N ARG A 280 -1.64 -20.12 4.41
CA ARG A 280 -1.86 -19.04 3.43
C ARG A 280 -0.84 -17.91 3.58
N LEU A 281 -0.53 -17.52 4.82
CA LEU A 281 0.49 -16.51 5.12
C LEU A 281 1.88 -16.98 4.68
N ASP A 282 2.24 -18.24 4.95
CA ASP A 282 3.51 -18.83 4.51
C ASP A 282 3.64 -18.84 2.99
N ALA A 283 2.60 -19.31 2.29
CA ALA A 283 2.59 -19.35 0.83
C ALA A 283 2.74 -17.95 0.22
N LEU A 284 2.11 -16.94 0.81
CA LEU A 284 2.23 -15.54 0.38
C LEU A 284 3.65 -15.01 0.60
N LEU A 285 4.19 -15.14 1.82
CA LEU A 285 5.51 -14.63 2.15
C LEU A 285 6.62 -15.35 1.39
N THR A 286 6.53 -16.67 1.24
CA THR A 286 7.46 -17.46 0.41
C THR A 286 7.42 -17.01 -1.05
N SER A 287 6.23 -16.64 -1.57
CA SER A 287 6.14 -16.07 -2.92
C SER A 287 6.86 -14.73 -3.05
N PHE A 288 6.83 -13.87 -2.03
CA PHE A 288 7.57 -12.61 -2.01
C PHE A 288 9.09 -12.83 -1.99
N VAL A 289 9.56 -13.85 -1.27
CA VAL A 289 10.97 -14.24 -1.27
C VAL A 289 11.39 -14.74 -2.65
N ALA A 290 10.64 -15.66 -3.24
CA ALA A 290 10.93 -16.25 -4.55
C ALA A 290 10.96 -15.21 -5.68
N GLN A 291 10.14 -14.16 -5.56
CA GLN A 291 10.07 -13.06 -6.53
C GLN A 291 11.05 -11.91 -6.21
N GLY A 292 11.92 -12.03 -5.20
CA GLY A 292 12.92 -11.02 -4.86
C GLY A 292 12.34 -9.71 -4.31
N ARG A 293 11.18 -9.77 -3.65
CA ARG A 293 10.44 -8.59 -3.16
C ARG A 293 10.75 -8.20 -1.71
N MET A 294 11.50 -9.05 -0.99
CA MET A 294 11.86 -8.82 0.41
C MET A 294 13.13 -7.97 0.60
N LYS A 295 14.00 -7.94 -0.40
CA LYS A 295 15.31 -7.26 -0.35
C LYS A 295 15.75 -6.88 -1.75
N LEU A 296 16.59 -5.85 -1.88
CA LEU A 296 17.26 -5.53 -3.14
C LEU A 296 18.22 -6.68 -3.55
N PRO A 297 18.47 -6.87 -4.85
CA PRO A 297 19.40 -7.90 -5.34
C PRO A 297 20.80 -7.78 -4.73
N GLY A 298 21.46 -8.91 -4.47
CA GLY A 298 22.87 -8.96 -4.07
C GLY A 298 23.19 -9.74 -2.78
N ALA A 299 22.18 -10.24 -2.06
CA ALA A 299 22.37 -11.15 -0.93
C ALA A 299 21.16 -12.07 -0.75
N GLU A 300 21.38 -13.27 -0.22
CA GLU A 300 20.31 -14.19 0.17
C GLU A 300 19.44 -13.55 1.26
N TYR A 301 18.13 -13.77 1.18
CA TYR A 301 17.17 -13.30 2.17
C TYR A 301 17.00 -14.35 3.27
N VAL A 302 17.31 -13.97 4.51
CA VAL A 302 17.02 -14.76 5.71
C VAL A 302 15.75 -14.19 6.35
N PRO A 303 14.66 -14.96 6.45
CA PRO A 303 13.42 -14.50 7.08
C PRO A 303 13.63 -13.99 8.51
N CYS A 304 13.09 -12.81 8.81
CA CYS A 304 13.07 -12.24 10.17
C CYS A 304 11.88 -12.76 11.01
N TYR A 305 11.19 -13.78 10.51
CA TYR A 305 10.00 -14.36 11.12
C TYR A 305 10.03 -15.89 11.04
N THR A 306 9.25 -16.51 11.90
CA THR A 306 8.94 -17.94 11.93
C THR A 306 7.44 -18.08 12.13
N LEU A 307 6.86 -19.04 11.44
CA LEU A 307 5.44 -19.34 11.45
C LEU A 307 5.25 -20.62 12.29
N GLY A 308 4.42 -20.55 13.33
CA GLY A 308 4.25 -21.65 14.30
C GLY A 308 2.84 -21.84 14.80
#